data_AF-A0A973PGC0-F1
#
_entry.id   AF-A0A973PGC0-F1
#
_cell.length_a   1.000
_cell.length_b   1.000
_cell.length_c   1.000
_cell.angle_alpha   90.00
_cell.angle_beta   90.00
_cell.angle_gamma   90.00
#
_symmetry.space_group_name_H-M   'P 1'
#
loop_
_entity.id
_entity.type
_entity.pdbx_description
1 polymer ?
#
loop_
_entity_poly.entity_id
_entity_poly.type
_entity_poly.pdbx_seq_one_letter_code
_entity_poly.pdbx_strand_id
1 'polypeptide(L)'
;FVVGWWTYGGPGRRAVAAVVLAVAAIPIVYSLNRGLWIGLALAVAYLTVRVGGRTRVALCAMVAAGTIAFAVSPLASVFAQRLDKPHSNDVRAFTMTATVAAARHSPVIGYGNTRNALGNHRSITTGKTRWCAACGHPPLGSDGQLWLLLITQGFTGAALYVAFFLGAIRRHWADRSPIGLAGVLVMGLVLLYMVVYDGLVTPLSLYLISFALLWRNA
;
A
#
# COMPACT_ATOMS: atom_id res chain seq x y z
N PHE A 1 4.07 6.15 15.86
CA PHE A 1 4.61 5.73 17.17
C PHE A 1 6.03 5.15 17.05
N VAL A 2 6.31 4.19 16.13
CA VAL A 2 7.63 3.54 15.98
C VAL A 2 8.78 4.56 15.90
N VAL A 3 8.68 5.52 14.97
CA VAL A 3 9.69 6.58 14.80
C VAL A 3 9.86 7.36 16.10
N GLY A 4 8.75 7.83 16.69
CA GLY A 4 8.79 8.60 17.92
C GLY A 4 9.39 7.86 19.12
N TRP A 5 9.12 6.56 19.28
CA TRP A 5 9.72 5.73 20.33
C TRP A 5 11.20 5.45 20.08
N TRP A 6 11.59 5.25 18.82
CA TRP A 6 12.97 4.96 18.46
C TRP A 6 13.86 6.21 18.60
N THR A 7 13.39 7.36 18.11
CA THR A 7 14.19 8.59 18.05
C THR A 7 14.12 9.39 19.35
N TYR A 8 12.93 9.58 19.90
CA TYR A 8 12.68 10.46 21.04
C TYR A 8 12.36 9.69 22.34
N GLY A 9 12.27 8.37 22.29
CA GLY A 9 12.01 7.54 23.48
C GLY A 9 13.27 7.17 24.27
N GLY A 10 13.10 6.93 25.57
CA GLY A 10 14.12 6.34 26.44
C GLY A 10 14.38 4.85 26.14
N PRO A 11 15.37 4.23 26.82
CA PRO A 11 15.84 2.88 26.52
C PRO A 11 14.73 1.82 26.55
N GLY A 12 13.80 1.90 27.50
CA GLY A 12 12.64 0.99 27.56
C GLY A 12 11.73 1.07 26.34
N ARG A 13 11.43 2.28 25.84
CA ARG A 13 10.58 2.46 24.64
C ARG A 13 11.27 1.94 23.38
N ARG A 14 12.59 2.08 23.28
CA ARG A 14 13.39 1.51 22.19
C ARG A 14 13.38 -0.01 22.21
N ALA A 15 13.54 -0.61 23.39
CA ALA A 15 13.46 -2.06 23.55
C ALA A 15 12.08 -2.59 23.16
N VAL A 16 11.00 -1.95 23.62
CA VAL A 16 9.63 -2.31 23.23
C VAL A 16 9.44 -2.16 21.71
N ALA A 17 9.92 -1.08 21.10
CA ALA A 17 9.84 -0.90 19.65
C ALA A 17 10.57 -2.03 18.89
N ALA A 18 11.76 -2.44 19.35
CA ALA A 18 12.50 -3.55 18.76
C ALA A 18 11.72 -4.88 18.87
N VAL A 19 11.17 -5.18 20.04
CA VAL A 19 10.35 -6.39 20.27
C VAL A 19 9.11 -6.39 19.39
N VAL A 20 8.40 -5.26 19.31
CA VAL A 20 7.21 -5.13 18.46
C VAL A 20 7.56 -5.33 16.99
N LEU A 21 8.68 -4.79 16.51
CA LEU A 21 9.14 -5.00 15.14
C LEU A 21 9.51 -6.47 14.87
N ALA A 22 10.17 -7.14 15.82
CA ALA A 22 10.50 -8.55 15.71
C ALA A 22 9.25 -9.42 15.67
N VAL A 23 8.26 -9.17 16.53
CA VAL A 23 6.98 -9.88 16.54
C VAL A 23 6.18 -9.60 15.27
N ALA A 24 6.19 -8.35 14.77
CA ALA A 24 5.51 -7.98 13.53
C ALA A 24 6.09 -8.68 12.29
N ALA A 25 7.36 -9.10 12.31
CA ALA A 25 7.94 -9.88 11.22
C ALA A 25 7.21 -11.20 10.98
N ILE A 26 6.63 -11.81 12.02
CA ILE A 26 5.90 -13.08 11.93
C ILE A 26 4.70 -12.95 10.97
N PRO A 27 3.66 -12.12 11.24
CA PRO A 27 2.52 -11.99 10.33
C PRO A 27 2.91 -11.40 8.97
N ILE A 28 3.95 -10.56 8.87
CA ILE A 28 4.45 -10.06 7.58
C ILE A 28 4.83 -11.24 6.68
N VAL A 29 5.61 -12.19 7.20
CA VAL A 29 6.05 -13.32 6.39
C VAL A 29 4.91 -14.29 6.12
N TYR A 30 4.10 -14.65 7.12
CA TYR A 30 2.98 -15.57 6.94
C TYR A 30 1.88 -15.01 6.03
N SER A 31 1.69 -13.68 5.98
CA SER A 31 0.68 -13.07 5.11
C SER A 31 0.95 -13.32 3.63
N LEU A 32 2.23 -13.53 3.25
CA LEU A 32 2.69 -13.66 1.86
C LEU A 32 2.13 -12.55 0.94
N ASN A 33 1.88 -11.39 1.53
CA ASN A 33 1.23 -10.28 0.88
C ASN A 33 2.22 -9.58 -0.05
N ARG A 34 2.08 -9.82 -1.36
CA ARG A 34 2.97 -9.26 -2.40
C ARG A 34 3.03 -7.73 -2.35
N GLY A 35 1.89 -7.06 -2.12
CA GLY A 35 1.82 -5.60 -2.02
C GLY A 35 2.68 -5.08 -0.86
N LEU A 36 2.57 -5.71 0.31
CA LEU A 36 3.38 -5.38 1.48
C LEU A 36 4.88 -5.52 1.21
N TRP A 37 5.31 -6.61 0.55
CA TRP A 37 6.72 -6.82 0.19
C TRP A 37 7.24 -5.74 -0.76
N ILE A 38 6.45 -5.34 -1.76
CA ILE A 38 6.78 -4.22 -2.66
C ILE A 38 6.89 -2.91 -1.86
N GLY A 39 5.99 -2.67 -0.90
CA GLY A 39 6.06 -1.51 -0.03
C GLY A 39 7.29 -1.48 0.88
N LEU A 40 7.69 -2.63 1.43
CA LEU A 40 8.94 -2.76 2.20
C LEU A 40 10.17 -2.50 1.33
N ALA A 41 10.19 -3.05 0.10
CA ALA A 41 11.26 -2.80 -0.86
C ALA A 41 11.37 -1.31 -1.22
N LEU A 42 10.23 -0.65 -1.47
CA LEU A 42 10.17 0.80 -1.70
C LEU A 42 10.67 1.58 -0.49
N ALA A 43 10.29 1.19 0.73
CA ALA A 43 10.74 1.83 1.96
C ALA A 43 12.26 1.74 2.15
N VAL A 44 12.84 0.57 1.91
CA VAL A 44 14.29 0.36 1.95
C VAL A 44 14.97 1.21 0.88
N ALA A 45 14.52 1.14 -0.37
CA ALA A 45 15.09 1.90 -1.49
C ALA A 45 15.01 3.42 -1.25
N TYR A 46 13.88 3.91 -0.74
CA TYR A 46 13.71 5.30 -0.35
C TYR A 46 14.73 5.68 0.74
N LEU A 47 14.83 4.90 1.83
CA LEU A 47 15.72 5.22 2.93
C LEU A 47 17.19 5.14 2.52
N THR A 48 17.61 4.16 1.73
CA THR A 48 19.02 4.04 1.27
C THR A 48 19.45 5.26 0.47
N VAL A 49 18.58 5.80 -0.39
CA VAL A 49 18.82 7.04 -1.15
C VAL A 49 18.86 8.25 -0.23
N ARG A 50 17.96 8.31 0.77
CA ARG A 50 17.71 9.49 1.59
C ARG A 50 18.63 9.63 2.79
N VAL A 51 19.21 8.55 3.29
CA VAL A 51 20.20 8.56 4.38
C VAL A 51 21.62 8.51 3.83
N GLY A 52 22.57 9.07 4.58
CA GLY A 52 23.98 9.13 4.21
C GLY A 52 24.90 8.46 5.25
N GLY A 53 26.18 8.35 4.91
CA GLY A 53 27.25 7.92 5.83
C GLY A 53 26.98 6.59 6.53
N ARG A 54 27.27 6.54 7.83
CA ARG A 54 27.15 5.32 8.66
C ARG A 54 25.73 4.75 8.71
N THR A 55 24.70 5.60 8.67
CA THR A 55 23.30 5.15 8.68
C THR A 55 22.95 4.33 7.44
N ARG A 56 23.47 4.71 6.27
CA ARG A 56 23.27 3.96 5.02
C ARG A 56 23.94 2.59 5.11
N VAL A 57 25.18 2.54 5.61
CA VAL A 57 25.92 1.28 5.78
C VAL A 57 25.18 0.36 6.76
N ALA A 58 24.73 0.88 7.90
CA ALA A 58 23.98 0.11 8.88
C ALA A 58 22.64 -0.42 8.31
N LEU A 59 21.93 0.39 7.53
CA LEU A 59 20.70 -0.03 6.85
C LEU A 59 20.99 -1.16 5.85
N CYS A 60 21.99 -1.00 4.98
CA CYS A 60 22.37 -2.02 4.01
C CYS A 60 22.81 -3.32 4.69
N ALA A 61 23.58 -3.24 5.77
CA ALA A 61 23.99 -4.40 6.57
C ALA A 61 22.78 -5.11 7.21
N MET A 62 21.83 -4.36 7.79
CA MET A 62 20.60 -4.94 8.34
C MET A 62 19.75 -5.62 7.27
N VAL A 63 19.60 -4.99 6.09
CA VAL A 63 18.86 -5.58 4.97
C VAL A 63 19.54 -6.85 4.49
N ALA A 64 20.86 -6.85 4.30
CA ALA A 64 21.62 -8.03 3.90
C ALA A 64 21.47 -9.17 4.92
N ALA A 65 21.61 -8.87 6.22
CA ALA A 65 21.43 -9.85 7.28
C ALA A 65 19.99 -10.43 7.27
N GLY A 66 18.97 -9.58 7.12
CA GLY A 66 17.58 -9.99 7.02
C GLY A 66 17.29 -10.87 5.79
N THR A 67 17.88 -10.54 4.64
CA THR A 67 17.77 -11.34 3.41
C THR A 67 18.42 -12.71 3.58
N ILE A 68 19.61 -12.78 4.19
CA ILE A 68 20.29 -14.05 4.47
C ILE A 68 19.44 -14.88 5.43
N ALA A 69 18.97 -14.29 6.54
CA ALA A 69 18.12 -14.97 7.51
C ALA A 69 16.83 -15.51 6.87
N PHE A 70 16.20 -14.74 5.97
CA PHE A 70 15.04 -15.19 5.21
C PHE A 70 15.38 -16.37 4.30
N ALA A 71 16.48 -16.29 3.55
CA ALA A 71 16.88 -17.31 2.57
C ALA A 71 17.19 -18.67 3.21
N VAL A 72 17.75 -18.69 4.42
CA VAL A 72 18.04 -19.95 5.15
C VAL A 72 16.86 -20.46 5.97
N SER A 73 15.77 -19.70 6.06
CA SER A 73 14.59 -20.08 6.85
C SER A 73 13.61 -20.94 6.06
N PRO A 74 12.76 -21.76 6.73
CA PRO A 74 11.66 -22.49 6.09
C PRO A 74 10.64 -21.58 5.38
N LEU A 75 10.70 -20.27 5.60
CA LEU A 75 9.78 -19.30 5.00
C LEU A 75 10.05 -19.10 3.50
N ALA A 76 11.30 -19.32 3.06
CA ALA A 76 11.68 -19.21 1.66
C ALA A 76 10.93 -20.23 0.78
N SER A 77 10.73 -21.46 1.27
CA SER A 77 9.99 -22.49 0.54
C SER A 77 8.49 -22.19 0.48
N VAL A 78 7.90 -21.67 1.56
CA VAL A 78 6.51 -21.20 1.59
C VAL A 78 6.29 -20.05 0.60
N PHE A 79 7.26 -19.14 0.49
CA PHE A 79 7.23 -18.05 -0.49
C PHE A 79 7.30 -18.56 -1.94
N ALA A 80 8.20 -19.51 -2.23
CA ALA A 80 8.33 -20.11 -3.56
C ALA A 80 7.02 -20.81 -4.01
N GLN A 81 6.40 -21.59 -3.14
CA GLN A 81 5.11 -22.26 -3.43
C GLN A 81 3.98 -21.29 -3.80
N ARG A 82 4.02 -20.05 -3.29
CA ARG A 82 3.03 -19.01 -3.63
C ARG A 82 3.34 -18.28 -4.94
N LEU A 83 4.61 -18.20 -5.33
CA LEU A 83 4.98 -17.68 -6.64
C LEU A 83 4.44 -18.59 -7.74
N ASP A 84 4.52 -19.91 -7.53
CA ASP A 84 4.09 -20.94 -8.49
C ASP A 84 2.56 -21.12 -8.58
N LYS A 85 1.80 -20.60 -7.60
CA LYS A 85 0.32 -20.67 -7.58
C LYS A 85 -0.33 -19.29 -7.54
N PRO A 86 -0.18 -18.46 -8.60
CA PRO A 86 -0.81 -17.15 -8.66
C PRO A 86 -2.34 -17.26 -8.51
N HIS A 87 -2.93 -16.48 -7.60
CA HIS A 87 -4.38 -16.46 -7.37
C HIS A 87 -5.04 -15.47 -8.33
N SER A 88 -5.91 -15.97 -9.21
CA SER A 88 -6.90 -15.25 -10.04
C SER A 88 -6.56 -13.81 -10.45
N ASN A 89 -5.38 -13.61 -11.05
CA ASN A 89 -4.99 -12.31 -11.61
C ASN A 89 -5.94 -11.86 -12.72
N ASP A 90 -6.52 -12.81 -13.46
CA ASP A 90 -7.45 -12.55 -14.56
C ASP A 90 -8.73 -11.85 -14.06
N VAL A 91 -9.19 -12.20 -12.87
CA VAL A 91 -10.35 -11.54 -12.25
C VAL A 91 -10.03 -10.10 -11.89
N ARG A 92 -8.86 -9.85 -11.27
CA ARG A 92 -8.42 -8.49 -10.97
C ARG A 92 -8.23 -7.65 -12.24
N ALA A 93 -7.61 -8.21 -13.26
CA ALA A 93 -7.42 -7.54 -14.54
C ALA A 93 -8.77 -7.17 -15.19
N PHE A 94 -9.74 -8.09 -15.16
CA PHE A 94 -11.11 -7.84 -15.61
C PHE A 94 -11.79 -6.70 -14.83
N THR A 95 -11.78 -6.75 -13.50
CA THR A 95 -12.44 -5.72 -12.68
C THR A 95 -11.80 -4.34 -12.87
N MET A 96 -10.47 -4.26 -12.98
CA MET A 96 -9.74 -3.02 -13.23
C MET A 96 -10.09 -2.43 -14.60
N THR A 97 -10.05 -3.25 -15.66
CA THR A 97 -10.39 -2.80 -17.02
C THR A 97 -11.85 -2.37 -17.14
N ALA A 98 -12.78 -3.14 -16.55
CA ALA A 98 -14.20 -2.79 -16.50
C ALA A 98 -14.44 -1.51 -15.68
N THR A 99 -13.68 -1.27 -14.61
CA THR A 99 -13.77 -0.04 -13.81
C THR A 99 -13.37 1.18 -14.64
N VAL A 100 -12.28 1.09 -15.39
CA VAL A 100 -11.84 2.18 -16.29
C VAL A 100 -12.85 2.43 -17.39
N ALA A 101 -13.39 1.37 -18.00
CA ALA A 101 -14.42 1.48 -19.02
C ALA A 101 -15.68 2.17 -18.48
N ALA A 102 -16.14 1.79 -17.29
CA ALA A 102 -17.26 2.42 -16.62
C ALA A 102 -16.98 3.90 -16.29
N ALA A 103 -15.79 4.22 -15.74
CA ALA A 103 -15.42 5.58 -15.38
C ALA A 103 -15.42 6.55 -16.58
N ARG A 104 -15.17 6.06 -17.81
CA ARG A 104 -15.23 6.89 -19.03
C ARG A 104 -16.63 7.42 -19.34
N HIS A 105 -17.68 6.79 -18.83
CA HIS A 105 -19.06 7.26 -19.01
C HIS A 105 -19.45 8.38 -18.02
N SER A 106 -18.76 8.52 -16.89
CA SER A 106 -18.89 9.68 -15.98
C SER A 106 -17.50 10.17 -15.54
N PRO A 107 -16.74 10.80 -16.46
CA PRO A 107 -15.31 11.00 -16.28
C PRO A 107 -14.96 12.11 -15.28
N VAL A 108 -15.82 13.10 -15.08
CA VAL A 108 -15.50 14.27 -14.26
C VAL A 108 -15.78 14.01 -12.78
N ILE A 109 -16.98 13.52 -12.46
CA ILE A 109 -17.46 13.39 -11.07
C ILE A 109 -17.71 11.94 -10.64
N GLY A 110 -17.65 10.96 -11.54
CA GLY A 110 -17.93 9.57 -11.25
C GLY A 110 -19.41 9.30 -10.94
N TYR A 111 -19.68 8.21 -10.23
CA TYR A 111 -21.01 7.69 -9.96
C TYR A 111 -21.45 7.84 -8.49
N GLY A 112 -20.62 8.41 -7.63
CA GLY A 112 -20.87 8.57 -6.18
C GLY A 112 -20.84 7.27 -5.37
N ASN A 113 -20.84 6.10 -6.01
CA ASN A 113 -20.71 4.79 -5.37
C ASN A 113 -20.17 3.76 -6.38
N THR A 114 -19.77 2.60 -5.88
CA THR A 114 -19.38 1.44 -6.69
C THR A 114 -20.55 0.93 -7.54
N ARG A 115 -20.23 0.08 -8.53
CA ARG A 115 -21.20 -0.55 -9.43
C ARG A 115 -20.93 -2.04 -9.53
N ASN A 116 -21.98 -2.82 -9.74
CA ASN A 116 -21.82 -4.26 -9.98
C ASN A 116 -21.26 -4.49 -11.38
N ALA A 117 -20.31 -5.42 -11.51
CA ALA A 117 -19.88 -5.93 -12.80
C ALA A 117 -20.88 -7.01 -13.31
N LEU A 118 -21.20 -6.96 -14.60
CA LEU A 118 -21.89 -8.03 -15.33
C LEU A 118 -20.85 -8.84 -16.09
N GLY A 119 -20.94 -10.17 -16.03
CA GLY A 119 -19.96 -11.08 -16.63
C GLY A 119 -18.69 -11.28 -15.81
N ASN A 120 -17.79 -12.10 -16.35
CA ASN A 120 -16.45 -12.39 -15.84
C ASN A 120 -15.43 -12.60 -16.97
N HIS A 121 -14.16 -12.78 -16.60
CA HIS A 121 -13.05 -13.07 -17.53
C HIS A 121 -13.24 -14.31 -18.44
N ARG A 122 -14.25 -15.16 -18.20
CA ARG A 122 -14.58 -16.38 -18.97
C ARG A 122 -15.98 -16.38 -19.61
N SER A 123 -16.89 -15.51 -19.19
CA SER A 123 -18.30 -15.54 -19.58
C SER A 123 -19.01 -14.23 -19.28
N ILE A 124 -19.72 -13.70 -20.28
CA ILE A 124 -20.53 -12.48 -20.18
C ILE A 124 -21.87 -12.67 -19.43
N THR A 125 -22.26 -13.92 -19.14
CA THR A 125 -23.57 -14.24 -18.54
C THR A 125 -23.52 -14.49 -17.03
N THR A 126 -22.33 -14.44 -16.43
CA THR A 126 -22.15 -14.64 -14.99
C THR A 126 -22.44 -13.36 -14.20
N GLY A 127 -23.08 -13.49 -13.04
CA GLY A 127 -23.46 -12.34 -12.21
C GLY A 127 -24.15 -12.77 -10.93
N LYS A 128 -24.31 -11.84 -9.97
CA LYS A 128 -25.06 -12.12 -8.74
C LYS A 128 -26.53 -12.31 -9.10
N THR A 129 -27.08 -13.49 -8.80
CA THR A 129 -28.52 -13.79 -8.95
C THR A 129 -29.14 -14.05 -7.58
N ARG A 130 -30.48 -14.12 -7.50
CA ARG A 130 -31.19 -14.45 -6.25
C ARG A 130 -30.78 -15.82 -5.68
N TRP A 131 -30.37 -16.75 -6.52
CA TRP A 131 -29.99 -18.11 -6.14
C TRP A 131 -28.48 -18.32 -6.02
N CYS A 132 -27.64 -17.39 -6.50
CA CYS A 132 -26.20 -17.43 -6.30
C CYS A 132 -25.60 -16.02 -6.15
N ALA A 133 -25.52 -15.55 -4.90
CA ALA A 133 -24.90 -14.27 -4.55
C ALA A 133 -23.36 -14.27 -4.72
N ALA A 134 -22.73 -15.45 -4.72
CA ALA A 134 -21.28 -15.62 -4.90
C ALA A 134 -20.86 -15.78 -6.37
N CYS A 135 -21.80 -15.94 -7.31
CA CYS A 135 -21.51 -16.15 -8.73
C CYS A 135 -21.13 -14.87 -9.50
N GLY A 136 -21.09 -13.72 -8.81
CA GLY A 136 -20.67 -12.44 -9.39
C GLY A 136 -19.35 -11.94 -8.83
N HIS A 137 -18.76 -10.97 -9.50
CA HIS A 137 -17.51 -10.36 -9.08
C HIS A 137 -17.67 -9.39 -7.91
N PRO A 138 -16.58 -9.10 -7.18
CA PRO A 138 -16.51 -7.90 -6.35
C PRO A 138 -16.95 -6.66 -7.16
N PRO A 139 -17.59 -5.68 -6.48
CA PRO A 139 -18.07 -4.49 -7.17
C PRO A 139 -16.89 -3.72 -7.80
N LEU A 140 -17.15 -3.09 -8.95
CA LEU A 140 -16.18 -2.24 -9.63
C LEU A 140 -15.69 -1.15 -8.67
N GLY A 141 -14.37 -0.96 -8.61
CA GLY A 141 -13.70 -0.08 -7.66
C GLY A 141 -13.23 -0.74 -6.36
N SER A 142 -13.50 -2.03 -6.10
CA SER A 142 -13.06 -2.68 -4.85
C SER A 142 -11.59 -3.13 -4.83
N ASP A 143 -10.88 -3.09 -5.96
CA ASP A 143 -9.51 -3.62 -6.09
C ASP A 143 -8.41 -2.64 -5.65
N GLY A 144 -8.79 -1.48 -5.12
CA GLY A 144 -7.87 -0.46 -4.66
C GLY A 144 -8.47 0.94 -4.66
N GLN A 145 -7.87 1.83 -3.86
CA GLN A 145 -8.30 3.22 -3.72
C GLN A 145 -8.35 3.97 -5.06
N LEU A 146 -7.41 3.71 -5.99
CA LEU A 146 -7.41 4.35 -7.31
C LEU A 146 -8.67 3.98 -8.10
N TRP A 147 -8.99 2.69 -8.15
CA TRP A 147 -10.16 2.17 -8.85
C TRP A 147 -11.45 2.68 -8.23
N LEU A 148 -11.48 2.76 -6.90
CA LEU A 148 -12.58 3.37 -6.16
C LEU A 148 -12.76 4.84 -6.54
N LEU A 149 -11.70 5.63 -6.55
CA LEU A 149 -11.76 7.05 -6.90
C LEU A 149 -12.23 7.26 -8.34
N LEU A 150 -11.72 6.45 -9.29
CA LEU A 150 -12.14 6.52 -10.69
C LEU A 150 -13.65 6.30 -10.85
N ILE A 151 -14.21 5.30 -10.18
CA ILE A 151 -15.64 5.01 -10.32
C ILE A 151 -16.53 5.95 -9.51
N THR A 152 -16.10 6.36 -8.31
CA THR A 152 -16.94 7.15 -7.40
C THR A 152 -16.82 8.66 -7.61
N GLN A 153 -15.62 9.14 -7.95
CA GLN A 153 -15.28 10.57 -8.06
C GLN A 153 -14.72 10.96 -9.43
N GLY A 154 -14.65 10.03 -10.38
CA GLY A 154 -14.13 10.28 -11.73
C GLY A 154 -12.61 10.45 -11.77
N PHE A 155 -12.11 10.78 -12.96
CA PHE A 155 -10.70 11.08 -13.18
C PHE A 155 -10.25 12.34 -12.42
N THR A 156 -11.15 13.30 -12.22
CA THR A 156 -10.85 14.52 -11.46
C THR A 156 -10.54 14.20 -10.00
N GLY A 157 -11.39 13.43 -9.32
CA GLY A 157 -11.15 13.03 -7.93
C GLY A 157 -9.87 12.21 -7.78
N ALA A 158 -9.64 11.25 -8.69
CA ALA A 158 -8.40 10.48 -8.72
C ALA A 158 -7.15 11.37 -8.93
N ALA A 159 -7.21 12.32 -9.85
CA ALA A 159 -6.12 13.24 -10.13
C ALA A 159 -5.83 14.16 -8.93
N LEU A 160 -6.86 14.74 -8.30
CA LEU A 160 -6.70 15.59 -7.13
C LEU A 160 -6.12 14.81 -5.93
N TYR A 161 -6.56 13.57 -5.72
CA TYR A 161 -5.99 12.69 -4.70
C TYR A 161 -4.50 12.45 -4.93
N VAL A 162 -4.11 12.07 -6.15
CA VAL A 162 -2.70 11.85 -6.50
C VAL A 162 -1.89 13.15 -6.38
N ALA A 163 -2.43 14.26 -6.87
CA ALA A 163 -1.79 15.57 -6.81
C ALA A 163 -1.56 16.04 -5.36
N PHE A 164 -2.48 15.76 -4.44
CA PHE A 164 -2.32 16.07 -3.02
C PHE A 164 -1.10 15.35 -2.43
N PHE A 165 -1.01 14.03 -2.59
CA PHE A 165 0.10 13.26 -2.02
C PHE A 165 1.44 13.55 -2.72
N LEU A 166 1.46 13.73 -4.05
CA LEU A 166 2.65 14.18 -4.77
C LEU A 166 3.08 15.58 -4.34
N GLY A 167 2.12 16.49 -4.13
CA GLY A 167 2.36 17.83 -3.61
C GLY A 167 2.99 17.82 -2.22
N ALA A 168 2.48 16.95 -1.33
CA ALA A 168 3.04 16.73 0.01
C ALA A 168 4.48 16.19 -0.07
N ILE A 169 4.73 15.17 -0.90
CA ILE A 169 6.09 14.63 -1.12
C ILE A 169 7.01 15.74 -1.60
N ARG A 170 6.62 16.48 -2.64
CA ARG A 170 7.44 17.53 -3.25
C ARG A 170 7.76 18.64 -2.25
N ARG A 171 6.76 19.10 -1.49
CA ARG A 171 6.92 20.18 -0.50
C ARG A 171 7.89 19.79 0.62
N HIS A 172 7.80 18.55 1.11
CA HIS A 172 8.59 18.10 2.26
C HIS A 172 9.81 17.25 1.87
N TRP A 173 10.13 17.14 0.58
CA TRP A 173 11.25 16.35 0.09
C TRP A 173 12.60 16.81 0.64
N ALA A 174 12.77 18.07 1.00
CA ALA A 174 14.04 18.56 1.56
C ALA A 174 14.26 18.11 3.01
N ASP A 175 13.19 17.80 3.76
CA ASP A 175 13.26 17.51 5.19
C ASP A 175 13.95 16.16 5.47
N ARG A 176 15.03 16.22 6.26
CA ARG A 176 15.86 15.07 6.67
C ARG A 176 15.66 14.69 8.14
N SER A 177 14.77 15.37 8.85
CA SER A 177 14.38 14.96 10.20
C SER A 177 13.75 13.57 10.18
N PRO A 178 13.75 12.82 11.30
CA PRO A 178 13.11 11.52 11.33
C PRO A 178 11.60 11.55 11.01
N ILE A 179 10.93 12.64 11.38
CA ILE A 179 9.51 12.87 11.06
C ILE A 179 9.35 13.15 9.57
N GLY A 180 10.21 14.00 8.99
CA GLY A 180 10.25 14.28 7.56
C GLY A 180 10.43 13.01 6.71
N LEU A 181 11.45 12.21 7.05
CA LEU A 181 11.74 10.96 6.35
C LEU A 181 10.56 9.99 6.40
N ALA A 182 9.97 9.80 7.59
CA ALA A 182 8.85 8.89 7.77
C ALA A 182 7.56 9.40 7.11
N GLY A 183 7.25 10.69 7.25
CA GLY A 183 6.05 11.29 6.66
C GLY A 183 6.06 11.22 5.13
N VAL A 184 7.18 11.62 4.51
CA VAL A 184 7.34 11.53 3.04
C VAL A 184 7.28 10.07 2.56
N LEU A 185 7.86 9.13 3.31
CA LEU A 185 7.74 7.70 3.00
C LEU A 185 6.27 7.25 3.01
N VAL A 186 5.49 7.64 4.03
CA VAL A 186 4.06 7.31 4.10
C VAL A 186 3.33 7.88 2.89
N MET A 187 3.56 9.14 2.52
CA MET A 187 2.93 9.74 1.32
C MET A 187 3.24 8.94 0.05
N GLY A 188 4.49 8.46 -0.11
CA GLY A 188 4.88 7.59 -1.22
C GLY A 188 4.19 6.22 -1.18
N LEU A 189 4.07 5.62 0.02
CA LEU A 189 3.38 4.36 0.21
C LEU A 189 1.87 4.46 -0.07
N VAL A 190 1.23 5.61 0.20
CA VAL A 190 -0.18 5.83 -0.19
C VAL A 190 -0.35 5.70 -1.70
N LEU A 191 0.54 6.32 -2.47
CA LEU A 191 0.52 6.30 -3.93
C LEU A 191 0.85 4.91 -4.50
N LEU A 192 1.69 4.13 -3.81
CA LEU A 192 1.94 2.74 -4.18
C LEU A 192 0.69 1.88 -3.90
N TYR A 193 0.17 1.95 -2.68
CA TYR A 193 -0.87 1.05 -2.21
C TYR A 193 -2.24 1.34 -2.82
N MET A 194 -2.52 2.55 -3.28
CA MET A 194 -3.81 2.89 -3.91
C MET A 194 -4.17 1.99 -5.11
N VAL A 195 -3.19 1.39 -5.77
CA VAL A 195 -3.41 0.54 -6.94
C VAL A 195 -3.87 -0.87 -6.54
N VAL A 196 -3.60 -1.30 -5.31
CA VAL A 196 -3.77 -2.69 -4.84
C VAL A 196 -4.72 -2.81 -3.65
N TYR A 197 -4.79 -1.76 -2.81
CA TYR A 197 -5.55 -1.70 -1.56
C TYR A 197 -6.45 -0.48 -1.51
N ASP A 198 -7.63 -0.69 -0.92
CA ASP A 198 -8.50 0.39 -0.51
C ASP A 198 -7.91 1.11 0.72
N GLY A 199 -8.03 2.42 0.74
CA GLY A 199 -7.49 3.26 1.80
C GLY A 199 -8.52 3.70 2.82
N LEU A 200 -9.80 3.35 2.69
CA LEU A 200 -10.88 3.93 3.49
C LEU A 200 -10.83 3.54 4.97
N VAL A 201 -11.48 4.39 5.79
CA VAL A 201 -11.63 4.25 7.24
C VAL A 201 -10.30 4.38 8.00
N THR A 202 -9.53 3.30 8.10
CA THR A 202 -8.36 3.25 8.99
C THR A 202 -7.08 3.76 8.32
N PRO A 203 -6.69 3.28 7.12
CA PRO A 203 -5.43 3.71 6.50
C PRO A 203 -5.42 5.20 6.16
N LEU A 204 -6.50 5.73 5.57
CA LEU A 204 -6.59 7.15 5.21
C LEU A 204 -6.42 8.06 6.43
N SER A 205 -7.04 7.71 7.56
CA SER A 205 -6.88 8.45 8.82
C SER A 205 -5.40 8.49 9.25
N LEU A 206 -4.70 7.35 9.17
CA LEU A 206 -3.27 7.28 9.51
C LEU A 206 -2.40 8.05 8.50
N TYR A 207 -2.76 8.06 7.22
CA TYR A 207 -2.07 8.84 6.19
C TYR A 207 -2.21 10.34 6.47
N LEU A 208 -3.42 10.82 6.76
CA LEU A 208 -3.68 12.22 7.05
C LEU A 208 -3.05 12.67 8.38
N ILE A 209 -3.03 11.81 9.41
CA ILE A 209 -2.27 12.08 10.65
C ILE A 209 -0.78 12.21 10.34
N SER A 210 -0.23 11.34 9.50
CA SER A 210 1.18 11.40 9.09
C SER A 210 1.48 12.69 8.32
N PHE A 211 0.56 13.11 7.45
CA PHE A 211 0.65 14.40 6.76
C PHE A 211 0.58 15.58 7.73
N ALA A 212 -0.32 15.56 8.73
CA ALA A 212 -0.42 16.62 9.73
C ALA A 212 0.87 16.75 10.56
N LEU A 213 1.49 15.63 10.92
CA LEU A 213 2.79 15.62 11.60
C LEU A 213 3.90 16.17 10.70
N LEU A 214 3.89 15.81 9.42
CA LEU A 214 4.84 16.31 8.42
C LEU A 214 4.69 17.83 8.21
N TRP A 215 3.45 18.31 8.15
CA TRP A 215 3.12 19.72 8.00
C TRP A 215 3.57 20.53 9.23
N ARG A 216 3.32 20.02 10.43
CA ARG A 216 3.74 20.68 11.69
C ARG A 216 5.27 20.76 11.84
N ASN A 217 6.01 19.85 11.22
CA ASN A 217 7.46 19.78 11.34
C ASN A 217 8.21 20.78 10.44
N ALA A 218 7.54 21.32 9.42
CA ALA A 218 8.09 22.28 8.46
C ALA A 218 7.80 23.73 8.88
#